data_AF-A0A0G2AHU5-F1
#
_entry.id   AF-A0A0G2AHU5-F1
#
_cell.length_a   1.000
_cell.length_b   1.000
_cell.length_c   1.000
_cell.angle_alpha   90.00
_cell.angle_beta   90.00
_cell.angle_gamma   90.00
#
_symmetry.space_group_name_H-M   'P 1'
#
loop_
_entity.id
_entity.type
_entity.pdbx_description
1 polymer ?
#
loop_
_entity_poly.entity_id
_entity_poly.type
_entity_poly.pdbx_seq_one_letter_code
_entity_poly.pdbx_strand_id
1 'polypeptide(L)'
;MDYSEMLPVYEGHMMPAFGDEPPCSYGCKYCFAHTKGFCQDADQLKPGSPAEADRQIRVTLERLGKWVHCLVSSRFHELFARGEQEGLAHVRRLAGYGKSVSLLTKAALSARTVDELAELNNRMKVPASARYSPKRS
;
A
#
# COMPACT_ATOMS: atom_id res chain seq x y z
N MET A 1 15.86 18.08 -13.01
CA MET A 1 15.00 16.90 -13.20
C MET A 1 13.85 17.06 -12.21
N ASP A 2 12.62 16.97 -12.67
CA ASP A 2 11.45 17.27 -11.84
C ASP A 2 11.08 16.04 -10.99
N TYR A 3 11.30 16.15 -9.67
CA TYR A 3 10.97 15.11 -8.70
C TYR A 3 9.56 15.27 -8.13
N SER A 4 8.80 16.28 -8.56
CA SER A 4 7.46 16.59 -8.06
C SER A 4 6.44 15.47 -8.33
N GLU A 5 6.71 14.59 -9.31
CA GLU A 5 5.84 13.48 -9.67
C GLU A 5 6.15 12.16 -8.93
N MET A 6 7.18 12.13 -8.08
CA MET A 6 7.55 10.91 -7.34
C MET A 6 6.98 10.92 -5.92
N LEU A 7 6.73 9.72 -5.41
CA LEU A 7 6.44 9.53 -4.00
C LEU A 7 7.75 9.53 -3.19
N PRO A 8 7.72 10.01 -1.94
CA PRO A 8 8.87 9.93 -1.07
C PRO A 8 9.18 8.46 -0.73
N VAL A 9 10.48 8.16 -0.69
CA VAL A 9 11.00 6.84 -0.30
C VAL A 9 11.87 7.02 0.94
N TYR A 10 11.49 6.34 2.02
CA TYR A 10 12.19 6.38 3.31
C TYR A 10 12.79 5.02 3.61
N GLU A 11 14.12 4.92 3.59
CA GLU A 11 14.83 3.67 3.90
C GLU A 11 14.35 2.46 3.06
N GLY A 12 14.03 2.71 1.79
CA GLY A 12 13.51 1.70 0.86
C GLY A 12 12.03 1.34 1.03
N HIS A 13 11.31 2.07 1.89
CA HIS A 13 9.86 2.00 2.05
C HIS A 13 9.18 3.13 1.29
N MET A 14 8.07 2.79 0.64
CA MET A 14 7.17 3.76 0.01
C MET A 14 5.77 3.58 0.59
N MET A 15 5.10 4.69 0.90
CA MET A 15 3.79 4.68 1.56
C MET A 15 2.75 5.36 0.66
N PRO A 16 2.31 4.70 -0.43
CA PRO A 16 1.33 5.27 -1.35
C PRO A 16 -0.07 5.34 -0.72
N ALA A 17 -0.90 6.26 -1.20
CA ALA A 17 -2.32 6.35 -0.88
C ALA A 17 -3.16 6.44 -2.17
N PHE A 18 -4.25 5.69 -2.25
CA PHE A 18 -5.13 5.66 -3.43
C PHE A 18 -6.41 6.47 -3.18
N GLY A 19 -6.26 7.79 -3.19
CA GLY A 19 -7.31 8.72 -2.75
C GLY A 19 -7.36 8.85 -1.23
N ASP A 20 -8.42 9.47 -0.73
CA ASP A 20 -8.57 9.75 0.69
C ASP A 20 -8.42 8.50 1.55
N GLU A 21 -8.06 8.66 2.81
CA GLU A 21 -8.12 7.60 3.82
C GLU A 21 -9.22 8.02 4.81
N PRO A 22 -10.22 7.16 5.10
CA PRO A 22 -11.31 7.57 5.97
C PRO A 22 -10.79 7.70 7.41
N PRO A 23 -11.53 8.39 8.29
CA PRO A 23 -11.20 8.39 9.70
C PRO A 23 -11.21 6.96 10.27
N CYS A 24 -10.19 6.64 11.07
CA CYS A 24 -10.11 5.36 11.78
C CYS A 24 -11.18 5.28 12.89
N SER A 25 -11.96 4.21 12.93
CA SER A 25 -13.05 4.02 13.90
C SER A 25 -12.59 3.50 15.27
N TYR A 26 -11.34 3.05 15.39
CA TYR A 26 -10.88 2.28 16.56
C TYR A 26 -10.47 3.12 17.79
N GLY A 27 -10.42 4.44 17.68
CA GLY A 27 -10.31 5.36 18.82
C GLY A 27 -9.12 5.07 19.75
N CYS A 28 -7.99 4.58 19.21
CA CYS A 28 -6.85 4.17 20.03
C CYS A 28 -6.29 5.37 20.81
N LYS A 29 -6.28 5.30 22.15
CA LYS A 29 -5.86 6.42 23.04
C LYS A 29 -4.44 6.94 22.79
N TYR A 30 -3.57 6.08 22.26
CA TYR A 30 -2.18 6.39 21.94
C TYR A 30 -1.97 6.78 20.47
N CYS A 31 -3.02 6.77 19.64
CA CYS A 31 -2.87 7.07 18.23
C CYS A 31 -2.74 8.58 18.03
N PHE A 32 -1.57 8.97 17.53
CA PHE A 32 -1.24 10.35 17.18
C PHE A 32 -2.27 10.99 16.24
N ALA A 33 -2.84 10.21 15.31
CA ALA A 33 -3.85 10.71 14.37
C ALA A 33 -5.13 11.18 15.07
N HIS A 34 -5.50 10.57 16.20
CA HIS A 34 -6.66 11.00 17.00
C HIS A 34 -6.36 12.21 17.88
N THR A 35 -5.12 12.37 18.36
CA THR A 35 -4.77 13.41 19.34
C THR A 35 -4.39 14.74 18.72
N LYS A 36 -3.75 14.76 17.54
CA LYS A 36 -3.36 16.00 16.86
C LYS A 36 -4.24 16.39 15.68
N GLY A 37 -5.15 15.51 15.27
CA GLY A 37 -5.79 15.59 13.96
C GLY A 37 -4.76 15.28 12.88
N PHE A 38 -5.05 14.32 12.01
CA PHE A 38 -4.22 14.13 10.83
C PHE A 38 -4.58 15.22 9.81
N CYS A 39 -3.89 16.36 9.85
CA CYS A 39 -3.91 17.30 8.74
C CYS A 39 -3.15 16.66 7.58
N GLN A 40 -3.88 16.04 6.65
CA GLN A 40 -3.39 15.79 5.29
C GLN A 40 -3.07 17.10 4.53
N ASP A 41 -3.32 18.26 5.16
CA ASP A 41 -3.15 19.62 4.65
C ASP A 41 -1.71 20.11 4.52
N ALA A 42 -0.69 19.27 4.81
CA ALA A 42 0.59 19.52 4.18
C ALA A 42 0.38 19.30 2.67
N ASP A 43 0.30 20.37 1.88
CA ASP A 43 -0.04 20.35 0.44
C ASP A 43 0.75 19.33 -0.40
N GLN A 44 1.85 18.78 0.13
CA GLN A 44 2.67 17.72 -0.45
C GLN A 44 2.12 16.29 -0.29
N LEU A 45 1.05 16.09 0.49
CA LEU A 45 0.51 14.77 0.84
C LEU A 45 -1.00 14.62 0.56
N LYS A 46 -1.65 15.62 -0.05
CA LYS A 46 -3.05 15.50 -0.47
C LYS A 46 -3.17 14.31 -1.42
N PRO A 47 -4.04 13.33 -1.13
CA PRO A 47 -4.22 12.18 -1.98
C PRO A 47 -4.69 12.66 -3.37
N GLY A 48 -3.89 12.38 -4.40
CA GLY A 48 -4.35 12.52 -5.78
C GLY A 48 -5.44 11.49 -6.07
N SER A 49 -6.02 11.57 -7.28
CA SER A 49 -6.93 10.52 -7.75
C SER A 49 -6.23 9.14 -7.72
N PRO A 50 -6.96 8.01 -7.61
CA PRO A 50 -6.35 6.69 -7.68
C PRO A 50 -5.46 6.46 -8.92
N ALA A 51 -5.79 7.10 -10.05
CA ALA A 51 -4.99 7.06 -11.28
C ALA A 51 -3.69 7.85 -11.15
N GLU A 52 -3.72 8.99 -10.48
CA GLU A 52 -2.53 9.77 -10.17
C GLU A 52 -1.59 9.03 -9.22
N ALA A 53 -2.14 8.42 -8.16
CA ALA A 53 -1.37 7.59 -7.25
C ALA A 53 -0.69 6.42 -7.98
N ASP A 54 -1.40 5.72 -8.87
CA ASP A 54 -0.81 4.65 -9.70
C ASP A 54 0.32 5.17 -10.58
N ARG A 55 0.14 6.33 -11.23
CA ARG A 55 1.17 6.99 -12.04
C ARG A 55 2.42 7.29 -11.19
N GLN A 56 2.26 7.93 -10.03
CA GLN A 56 3.37 8.30 -9.15
C GLN A 56 4.13 7.06 -8.65
N ILE A 57 3.41 5.98 -8.28
CA ILE A 57 4.02 4.71 -7.88
C ILE A 57 4.88 4.15 -9.01
N ARG A 58 4.34 4.07 -10.24
CA ARG A 58 5.06 3.53 -11.40
C ARG A 58 6.32 4.34 -11.70
N VAL A 59 6.20 5.67 -11.80
CA VAL A 59 7.33 6.56 -12.05
C VAL A 59 8.40 6.40 -10.96
N THR A 60 7.99 6.29 -9.70
CA THR A 60 8.91 6.09 -8.57
C THR A 60 9.62 4.73 -8.67
N LEU A 61 8.90 3.65 -9.01
CA LEU A 61 9.47 2.31 -9.14
C LEU A 61 10.35 2.15 -10.39
N GLU A 62 10.04 2.82 -11.50
CA GLU A 62 10.89 2.83 -12.69
C GLU A 62 12.26 3.45 -12.39
N ARG A 63 12.28 4.51 -11.57
CA ARG A 63 13.50 5.25 -11.24
C ARG A 63 14.26 4.68 -10.04
N LEU A 64 13.54 4.36 -8.98
CA LEU A 64 14.08 3.98 -7.68
C LEU A 64 13.79 2.53 -7.30
N GLY A 65 13.19 1.73 -8.19
CA GLY A 65 12.73 0.39 -7.86
C GLY A 65 13.81 -0.56 -7.37
N LYS A 66 15.10 -0.33 -7.68
CA LYS A 66 16.19 -1.12 -7.09
C LYS A 66 16.37 -0.87 -5.59
N TRP A 67 15.96 0.30 -5.12
CA TRP A 67 16.08 0.76 -3.73
C TRP A 67 14.78 0.60 -2.94
N VAL A 68 13.63 0.59 -3.62
CA VAL A 68 12.33 0.32 -3.01
C VAL A 68 12.14 -1.19 -2.87
N HIS A 69 12.10 -1.67 -1.63
CA HIS A 69 11.86 -3.09 -1.32
C HIS A 69 10.45 -3.34 -0.76
N CYS A 70 9.82 -2.34 -0.13
CA CYS A 70 8.54 -2.49 0.54
C CYS A 70 7.55 -1.34 0.23
N LEU A 71 6.30 -1.71 -0.01
CA LEU A 71 5.15 -0.80 -0.05
C LEU A 71 4.34 -0.96 1.25
N VAL A 72 4.08 0.13 1.94
CA VAL A 72 3.31 0.13 3.18
C VAL A 72 1.86 0.54 2.88
N SER A 73 0.90 -0.22 3.41
CA SER A 73 -0.52 -0.13 3.03
C SER A 73 -1.24 1.16 3.40
N SER A 74 -0.70 1.91 4.35
CA SER A 74 -1.29 3.19 4.76
C SER A 74 -0.19 4.08 5.28
N ARG A 75 -0.39 5.39 5.15
CA ARG A 75 0.52 6.37 5.72
C ARG A 75 0.39 6.40 7.24
N PHE A 76 -0.83 6.46 7.79
CA PHE A 76 -1.03 6.56 9.24
C PHE A 76 -2.41 6.09 9.74
N HIS A 77 -3.17 5.33 8.95
CA HIS A 77 -4.55 4.94 9.27
C HIS A 77 -4.79 3.44 9.21
N GLU A 78 -5.92 3.02 9.78
CA GLU A 78 -6.38 1.65 9.69
C GLU A 78 -6.82 1.36 8.25
N LEU A 79 -6.09 0.47 7.59
CA LEU A 79 -6.36 0.05 6.21
C LEU A 79 -7.80 -0.43 6.01
N PHE A 80 -8.33 -1.15 7.00
CA PHE A 80 -9.66 -1.76 6.93
C PHE A 80 -10.79 -0.87 7.46
N ALA A 81 -10.54 0.41 7.72
CA ALA A 81 -11.57 1.36 8.13
C ALA A 81 -12.64 1.59 7.03
N ARG A 82 -12.30 1.32 5.76
CA ARG A 82 -13.25 1.31 4.62
C ARG A 82 -14.07 0.01 4.54
N GLY A 83 -13.84 -0.94 5.44
CA GLY A 83 -14.35 -2.30 5.35
C GLY A 83 -13.32 -3.28 4.76
N GLU A 84 -13.53 -4.57 5.04
CA GLU A 84 -12.57 -5.63 4.71
C GLU A 84 -12.34 -5.77 3.19
N GLN A 85 -13.39 -5.64 2.38
CA GLN A 85 -13.30 -5.79 0.93
C GLN A 85 -12.45 -4.68 0.28
N GLU A 86 -12.66 -3.43 0.69
CA GLU A 86 -11.90 -2.28 0.20
C GLU A 86 -10.44 -2.36 0.66
N GLY A 87 -10.20 -2.75 1.91
CA GLY A 87 -8.83 -2.99 2.41
C GLY A 87 -8.13 -4.09 1.63
N LEU A 88 -8.79 -5.22 1.37
CA LEU A 88 -8.24 -6.31 0.56
C LEU A 88 -7.97 -5.87 -0.89
N ALA A 89 -8.85 -5.07 -1.49
CA ALA A 89 -8.66 -4.52 -2.82
C ALA A 89 -7.41 -3.60 -2.89
N HIS A 90 -7.22 -2.78 -1.86
CA HIS A 90 -6.01 -1.96 -1.72
C HIS A 90 -4.75 -2.84 -1.64
N VAL A 91 -4.75 -3.87 -0.77
CA VAL A 91 -3.59 -4.77 -0.62
C VAL A 91 -3.26 -5.50 -1.92
N ARG A 92 -4.28 -5.98 -2.63
CA ARG A 92 -4.10 -6.62 -3.97
C ARG A 92 -3.48 -5.67 -4.97
N ARG A 93 -3.89 -4.39 -4.98
CA ARG A 93 -3.29 -3.38 -5.85
C ARG A 93 -1.81 -3.20 -5.56
N LEU A 94 -1.43 -3.07 -4.28
CA LEU A 94 -0.02 -2.94 -3.88
C LEU A 94 0.80 -4.18 -4.26
N ALA A 95 0.26 -5.37 -4.06
CA ALA A 95 0.91 -6.61 -4.44
C ALA A 95 1.19 -6.69 -5.96
N GLY A 96 0.38 -6.00 -6.77
CA GLY A 96 0.54 -5.92 -8.22
C GLY A 96 1.81 -5.22 -8.70
N TYR A 97 2.48 -4.42 -7.86
CA TYR A 97 3.73 -3.73 -8.25
C TYR A 97 5.00 -4.57 -8.06
N GLY A 98 4.88 -5.84 -7.67
CA GLY A 98 6.02 -6.75 -7.57
C GLY A 98 7.00 -6.41 -6.45
N LYS A 99 6.52 -5.76 -5.39
CA LYS A 99 7.25 -5.43 -4.17
C LYS A 99 6.65 -6.14 -2.97
N SER A 100 7.43 -6.26 -1.89
CA SER A 100 6.90 -6.70 -0.61
C SER A 100 5.84 -5.70 -0.15
N VAL A 101 4.78 -6.18 0.49
CA VAL A 101 3.72 -5.32 1.02
C VAL A 101 3.68 -5.50 2.54
N SER A 102 3.83 -4.40 3.27
CA SER A 102 3.66 -4.36 4.73
C SER A 102 2.30 -3.75 5.06
N LEU A 103 1.55 -4.45 5.92
CA LEU A 103 0.20 -4.06 6.30
C LEU A 103 0.19 -3.43 7.68
N LEU A 104 -0.41 -2.25 7.79
CA LEU A 104 -0.70 -1.60 9.07
C LEU A 104 -2.18 -1.79 9.39
N THR A 105 -2.47 -2.57 10.44
CA THR A 105 -3.84 -2.86 10.90
C THR A 105 -3.89 -3.19 12.39
N LYS A 106 -5.03 -2.92 13.04
CA LYS A 106 -5.38 -3.37 14.39
C LYS A 106 -5.77 -4.86 14.45
N ALA A 107 -5.81 -5.55 13.30
CA ALA A 107 -6.11 -6.98 13.19
C ALA A 107 -7.52 -7.39 13.68
N ALA A 108 -8.47 -6.44 13.72
CA ALA A 108 -9.88 -6.73 13.94
C ALA A 108 -10.52 -7.18 12.61
N LEU A 109 -10.09 -8.35 12.12
CA LEU A 109 -10.47 -8.90 10.81
C LEU A 109 -11.20 -10.22 10.97
N SER A 110 -12.12 -10.51 10.06
CA SER A 110 -12.75 -11.81 9.94
C SER A 110 -11.74 -12.89 9.56
N ALA A 111 -12.01 -14.14 9.95
CA ALA A 111 -11.20 -15.29 9.56
C ALA A 111 -11.02 -15.39 8.04
N ARG A 112 -12.09 -15.10 7.28
CA ARG A 112 -12.06 -15.06 5.82
C ARG A 112 -11.03 -14.05 5.29
N THR A 113 -10.99 -12.85 5.85
CA THR A 113 -10.03 -11.83 5.41
C THR A 113 -8.59 -12.23 5.75
N VAL A 114 -8.37 -12.87 6.90
CA VAL A 114 -7.07 -13.44 7.24
C VAL A 114 -6.65 -14.51 6.23
N ASP A 115 -7.56 -15.39 5.83
CA ASP A 115 -7.30 -16.43 4.81
C ASP A 115 -6.98 -15.82 3.43
N GLU A 116 -7.73 -14.79 3.00
CA GLU A 116 -7.47 -14.10 1.73
C GLU A 116 -6.10 -13.38 1.73
N LEU A 117 -5.68 -12.81 2.85
CA LEU A 117 -4.35 -12.22 3.02
C LEU A 117 -3.25 -13.29 2.98
N ALA A 118 -3.47 -14.43 3.63
CA ALA A 118 -2.53 -15.56 3.64
C ALA A 118 -2.35 -16.13 2.22
N GLU A 119 -3.45 -16.30 1.47
CA GLU A 119 -3.40 -16.76 0.09
C GLU A 119 -2.62 -15.78 -0.80
N LEU A 120 -2.88 -14.48 -0.66
CA LEU A 120 -2.16 -13.46 -1.42
C LEU A 120 -0.65 -13.49 -1.11
N ASN A 121 -0.28 -13.57 0.17
CA ASN A 121 1.12 -13.67 0.59
C ASN A 121 1.81 -14.90 -0.03
N ASN A 122 1.13 -16.05 -0.06
CA ASN A 122 1.66 -17.26 -0.70
C ASN A 122 1.87 -17.05 -2.20
N ARG A 123 0.93 -16.39 -2.91
CA ARG A 123 1.09 -16.06 -4.34
C ARG A 123 2.25 -15.10 -4.60
N MET A 124 2.53 -14.18 -3.68
CA MET A 124 3.64 -13.23 -3.78
C MET A 124 5.02 -13.87 -3.53
N LYS A 125 5.07 -14.95 -2.73
CA LYS A 125 6.30 -15.72 -2.48
C LYS A 125 6.75 -16.56 -3.67
N VAL A 126 5.86 -16.87 -4.62
CA VAL A 126 6.22 -17.63 -5.83
C VAL A 126 7.03 -16.74 -6.78
N PRO A 127 8.29 -17.06 -7.08
CA PRO A 127 9.12 -16.26 -7.97
C PRO A 127 8.51 -16.14 -9.38
N ALA A 128 8.67 -14.98 -10.02
CA ALA A 128 8.21 -14.73 -11.39
C ALA A 128 8.78 -15.73 -12.43
N SER A 129 9.91 -16.40 -12.11
CA SER A 129 10.52 -17.45 -12.94
C SER A 129 9.71 -18.75 -13.00
N ALA A 130 8.70 -18.95 -12.15
CA ALA A 130 7.82 -20.12 -12.19
C ALA A 130 6.60 -19.94 -13.12
N ARG A 131 6.47 -18.80 -13.81
CA ARG A 131 5.31 -18.47 -14.67
C ARG A 131 5.56 -18.62 -16.18
N TYR A 132 6.74 -19.10 -16.60
CA TYR A 132 7.05 -19.35 -18.01
C TYR A 132 7.79 -20.69 -18.20
N SER A 133 7.06 -21.72 -18.64
CA SER A 133 7.66 -22.84 -19.37
C SER A 133 7.41 -22.59 -20.85
N PRO A 134 8.43 -22.24 -21.66
CA PRO A 134 8.27 -22.34 -23.10
C PRO A 134 8.11 -23.83 -23.41
N LYS A 135 6.93 -24.23 -23.91
CA LYS A 135 6.80 -25.52 -24.58
C LYS A 135 7.82 -25.52 -25.72
N ARG A 136 8.87 -26.32 -25.57
CA ARG A 136 9.73 -26.69 -26.70
C ARG A 136 8.89 -27.57 -27.61
N SER A 137 8.67 -27.12 -28.83
CA SER A 137 8.23 -27.92 -29.97
C SER A 137 9.13 -27.54 -31.13
#